data_AF-A0A7Y8RU14-F1
#
_entry.id   AF-A0A7Y8RU14-F1
#
_cell.length_a   1.000
_cell.length_b   1.000
_cell.length_c   1.000
_cell.angle_alpha   90.00
_cell.angle_beta   90.00
_cell.angle_gamma   90.00
#
_symmetry.space_group_name_H-M   'P 1'
#
loop_
_entity.id
_entity.type
_entity.pdbx_description
1 polymer ?
#
loop_
_entity_poly.entity_id
_entity_poly.type
_entity_poly.pdbx_seq_one_letter_code
_entity_poly.pdbx_strand_id
1 'polypeptide(L)'
;MTTVRTRIAPSPTGDPHVGTAYIALFNYCFAKQHGGEFILRIEDTDQLRSTRESEQQIFDALRWLGITWAEGPDVGGPHGPYRQSERSDIYKQYTQQLVDMGHAFPCFCTAEELDQMRAEQQARGETPRYDGRALLLSKEEVARRLAAGEPHVIRMKVPSEGVCVVPDMLRGDVEIPWDRMDMQVLMKTDGLPTYFLANVVDDHLMGITHVLRGEEWLPSAPKLILLYEYFGWEQPQLCYMPLLRNPDKSKLSKRKNPTSVTFYERMGFMPEAMLNYLGRMGWSMPDEREKFSLQEMVDNFDLSRVSLGGPIFDIEKLSWLNGQWLRDLPVEEFASRVQQWALNPEYMMKIAPLVQGRVETFSQVAPLASFFFAGGVNPDAKLFESKKLSGDQVRQLMQLILWKLESLRQWEKDAITATIQAVVESLELKLRDAMPLMFAAITGQASSVSVLDAMEILGPDLTRFRLRQALDLLGGVSKKENKEWEKLLGAIA
;
A
#
# COMPACT_ATOMS: atom_id res chain seq x y z
N MET A 1 -12.75 -4.22 -33.38
CA MET A 1 -13.00 -3.88 -31.97
C MET A 1 -11.66 -3.65 -31.33
N THR A 2 -11.47 -2.54 -30.62
CA THR A 2 -10.23 -2.25 -29.89
C THR A 2 -10.10 -3.25 -28.75
N THR A 3 -8.96 -3.94 -28.65
CA THR A 3 -8.71 -4.90 -27.57
C THR A 3 -8.73 -4.19 -26.22
N VAL A 4 -9.52 -4.67 -25.26
CA VAL A 4 -9.55 -4.10 -23.91
C VAL A 4 -8.19 -4.29 -23.25
N ARG A 5 -7.64 -3.20 -22.74
CA ARG A 5 -6.40 -3.19 -21.95
C ARG A 5 -6.64 -2.43 -20.65
N THR A 6 -6.38 -3.09 -19.53
CA THR A 6 -6.47 -2.55 -18.17
C THR A 6 -5.12 -2.68 -17.46
N ARG A 7 -4.96 -1.97 -16.33
CA ARG A 7 -3.71 -2.04 -15.56
C ARG A 7 -3.91 -1.72 -14.10
N ILE A 8 -3.03 -2.29 -13.29
CA ILE A 8 -2.68 -1.71 -11.99
C ILE A 8 -1.30 -1.07 -12.05
N ALA A 9 -1.13 -0.02 -11.25
CA ALA A 9 0.09 0.77 -11.22
C ALA A 9 0.57 1.02 -9.77
N PRO A 10 0.92 -0.03 -9.00
CA PRO A 10 1.33 0.15 -7.61
C PRO A 10 2.73 0.78 -7.49
N SER A 11 2.90 1.65 -6.50
CA SER A 11 4.21 2.14 -6.08
C SER A 11 4.86 1.14 -5.11
N PRO A 12 6.13 0.75 -5.29
CA PRO A 12 6.80 -0.27 -4.49
C PRO A 12 7.35 0.32 -3.18
N THR A 13 6.49 0.88 -2.34
CA THR A 13 6.88 1.65 -1.12
C THR A 13 6.67 0.91 0.21
N GLY A 14 6.32 -0.36 0.16
CA GLY A 14 6.10 -1.24 1.31
C GLY A 14 5.14 -2.38 0.99
N ASP A 15 4.60 -3.00 2.04
CA ASP A 15 3.82 -4.24 1.91
C ASP A 15 2.58 -4.11 0.98
N PRO A 16 2.29 -5.14 0.15
CA PRO A 16 1.17 -5.15 -0.78
C PRO A 16 -0.17 -5.14 -0.05
N HIS A 17 -0.95 -4.07 -0.24
CA HIS A 17 -2.21 -3.84 0.48
C HIS A 17 -3.38 -4.62 -0.14
N VAL A 18 -4.32 -5.09 0.68
CA VAL A 18 -5.59 -5.72 0.22
C VAL A 18 -6.42 -4.83 -0.70
N GLY A 19 -6.25 -3.51 -0.58
CA GLY A 19 -6.83 -2.51 -1.49
C GLY A 19 -6.22 -2.57 -2.89
N THR A 20 -4.91 -2.79 -3.00
CA THR A 20 -4.25 -3.03 -4.29
C THR A 20 -4.72 -4.34 -4.90
N ALA A 21 -4.82 -5.41 -4.10
CA ALA A 21 -5.36 -6.69 -4.55
C ALA A 21 -6.82 -6.57 -5.04
N TYR A 22 -7.64 -5.80 -4.33
CA TYR A 22 -9.01 -5.49 -4.74
C TYR A 22 -9.05 -4.81 -6.11
N ILE A 23 -8.29 -3.72 -6.31
CA ILE A 23 -8.25 -3.04 -7.61
C ILE A 23 -7.67 -3.97 -8.71
N ALA A 24 -6.67 -4.79 -8.38
CA ALA A 24 -6.09 -5.78 -9.29
C ALA A 24 -7.13 -6.79 -9.78
N LEU A 25 -7.91 -7.37 -8.86
CA LEU A 25 -8.95 -8.34 -9.17
C LEU A 25 -9.97 -7.78 -10.15
N PHE A 26 -10.43 -6.54 -9.95
CA PHE A 26 -11.43 -5.93 -10.84
C PHE A 26 -10.86 -5.58 -12.22
N ASN A 27 -9.63 -5.07 -12.30
CA ASN A 27 -8.96 -4.85 -13.59
C ASN A 27 -8.72 -6.18 -14.34
N TYR A 28 -8.33 -7.23 -13.61
CA TYR A 28 -8.11 -8.57 -14.14
C TYR A 28 -9.42 -9.17 -14.69
N CYS A 29 -10.49 -9.19 -13.89
CA CYS A 29 -11.79 -9.73 -14.32
C CYS A 29 -12.37 -8.94 -15.50
N PHE A 30 -12.30 -7.60 -15.48
CA PHE A 30 -12.78 -6.77 -16.58
C PHE A 30 -12.03 -7.07 -17.89
N ALA A 31 -10.69 -7.17 -17.84
CA ALA A 31 -9.90 -7.52 -19.02
C ALA A 31 -10.25 -8.92 -19.53
N LYS A 32 -10.27 -9.94 -18.65
CA LYS A 32 -10.55 -11.33 -19.04
C LYS A 32 -11.96 -11.51 -19.63
N GLN A 33 -12.97 -10.86 -19.04
CA GLN A 33 -14.34 -10.89 -19.55
C GLN A 33 -14.43 -10.41 -21.01
N HIS A 34 -13.61 -9.42 -21.39
CA HIS A 34 -13.59 -8.83 -22.72
C HIS A 34 -12.54 -9.45 -23.66
N GLY A 35 -11.91 -10.57 -23.27
CA GLY A 35 -10.81 -11.19 -24.04
C GLY A 35 -9.59 -10.28 -24.18
N GLY A 36 -9.42 -9.33 -23.26
CA GLY A 36 -8.39 -8.32 -23.24
C GLY A 36 -7.17 -8.69 -22.39
N GLU A 37 -6.32 -7.70 -22.16
CA GLU A 37 -5.04 -7.84 -21.47
C GLU A 37 -5.02 -7.04 -20.16
N PHE A 38 -4.44 -7.65 -19.13
CA PHE A 38 -4.23 -7.03 -17.82
C PHE A 38 -2.73 -6.79 -17.63
N ILE A 39 -2.36 -5.54 -17.36
CA ILE A 39 -0.96 -5.08 -17.28
C ILE A 39 -0.58 -4.73 -15.85
N LEU A 40 0.63 -5.09 -15.45
CA LEU A 40 1.27 -4.61 -14.23
C LEU A 40 2.34 -3.56 -14.57
N ARG A 41 2.18 -2.33 -14.08
CA ARG A 41 3.19 -1.27 -14.18
C ARG A 41 3.68 -0.90 -12.79
N ILE A 42 4.98 -0.70 -12.61
CA ILE A 42 5.56 -0.28 -11.32
C ILE A 42 5.83 1.22 -11.34
N GLU A 43 5.24 1.92 -10.37
CA GLU A 43 5.32 3.38 -10.26
C GLU A 43 6.30 3.80 -9.17
N ASP A 44 7.58 3.67 -9.51
CA ASP A 44 8.74 3.91 -8.67
C ASP A 44 9.32 5.33 -8.85
N THR A 45 8.50 6.32 -9.22
CA THR A 45 8.95 7.72 -9.42
C THR A 45 9.45 8.39 -8.12
N ASP A 46 9.10 7.82 -6.97
CA ASP A 46 9.67 8.18 -5.67
C ASP A 46 10.79 7.20 -5.31
N GLN A 47 11.99 7.48 -5.82
CA GLN A 47 13.17 6.63 -5.66
C GLN A 47 13.61 6.45 -4.20
N LEU A 48 13.31 7.43 -3.32
CA LEU A 48 13.68 7.35 -1.91
C LEU A 48 12.83 6.33 -1.15
N ARG A 49 11.56 6.16 -1.55
CA ARG A 49 10.64 5.22 -0.90
C ARG A 49 10.51 3.89 -1.64
N SER A 50 10.94 3.82 -2.89
CA SER A 50 10.80 2.64 -3.75
C SER A 50 11.93 1.64 -3.52
N THR A 51 11.60 0.37 -3.33
CA THR A 51 12.61 -0.71 -3.22
C THR A 51 12.29 -1.90 -4.11
N ARG A 52 13.35 -2.55 -4.62
CA ARG A 52 13.23 -3.80 -5.40
C ARG A 52 12.60 -4.93 -4.59
N GLU A 53 12.81 -4.95 -3.28
CA GLU A 53 12.16 -5.89 -2.37
C GLU A 53 10.65 -5.69 -2.30
N SER A 54 10.18 -4.44 -2.17
CA SER A 54 8.74 -4.13 -2.17
C SER A 54 8.10 -4.46 -3.53
N GLU A 55 8.84 -4.24 -4.62
CA GLU A 55 8.44 -4.66 -5.96
C GLU A 55 8.24 -6.18 -6.03
N GLN A 56 9.22 -6.96 -5.56
CA GLN A 56 9.13 -8.41 -5.52
C GLN A 56 7.94 -8.89 -4.66
N GLN A 57 7.71 -8.27 -3.51
CA GLN A 57 6.56 -8.56 -2.65
C GLN A 57 5.21 -8.31 -3.36
N ILE A 58 5.11 -7.27 -4.21
CA ILE A 58 3.93 -7.05 -5.04
C ILE A 58 3.71 -8.24 -5.98
N PHE A 59 4.77 -8.71 -6.65
CA PHE A 59 4.67 -9.84 -7.57
C PHE A 59 4.24 -11.12 -6.86
N ASP A 60 4.88 -11.42 -5.73
CA ASP A 60 4.63 -12.64 -4.97
C ASP A 60 3.21 -12.64 -4.40
N ALA A 61 2.74 -11.51 -3.84
CA ALA A 61 1.39 -11.41 -3.29
C ALA A 61 0.29 -11.54 -4.36
N LEU A 62 0.47 -10.94 -5.53
CA LEU A 62 -0.50 -11.07 -6.62
C LEU A 62 -0.52 -12.50 -7.20
N ARG A 63 0.65 -13.13 -7.37
CA ARG A 63 0.75 -14.53 -7.83
C ARG A 63 0.20 -15.51 -6.80
N TRP A 64 0.45 -15.29 -5.50
CA TRP A 64 -0.14 -16.07 -4.42
C TRP A 64 -1.67 -16.04 -4.51
N LEU A 65 -2.25 -14.86 -4.73
CA LEU A 65 -3.69 -14.72 -4.98
C LEU A 65 -4.16 -15.41 -6.27
N GLY A 66 -3.28 -15.76 -7.20
CA GLY A 66 -3.64 -16.30 -8.51
C GLY A 66 -3.92 -15.23 -9.58
N ILE A 67 -3.54 -13.98 -9.33
CA ILE A 67 -3.63 -12.89 -10.30
C ILE A 67 -2.34 -12.84 -11.12
N THR A 68 -2.46 -13.05 -12.42
CA THR A 68 -1.36 -12.97 -13.40
C THR A 68 -1.60 -11.84 -14.38
N TRP A 69 -0.53 -11.21 -14.87
CA TRP A 69 -0.58 -10.15 -15.89
C TRP A 69 0.01 -10.62 -17.22
N ALA A 70 -0.52 -10.08 -18.31
CA ALA A 70 -0.06 -10.36 -19.68
C ALA A 70 1.23 -9.60 -20.01
N GLU A 71 1.37 -8.41 -19.44
CA GLU A 71 2.55 -7.57 -19.59
C GLU A 71 2.98 -7.02 -18.24
N GLY A 72 4.28 -6.95 -17.99
CA GLY A 72 4.81 -6.45 -16.74
C GLY A 72 6.34 -6.52 -16.64
N PRO A 73 6.92 -6.05 -15.53
CA PRO A 73 8.37 -5.87 -15.42
C PRO A 73 9.18 -7.18 -15.42
N ASP A 74 8.55 -8.27 -15.01
CA ASP A 74 9.10 -9.62 -14.86
C ASP A 74 8.79 -10.53 -16.06
N VAL A 75 7.68 -10.30 -16.77
CA VAL A 75 7.25 -11.09 -17.95
C VAL A 75 7.55 -10.39 -19.29
N GLY A 76 7.89 -9.09 -19.25
CA GLY A 76 8.09 -8.27 -20.44
C GLY A 76 6.78 -7.89 -21.12
N GLY A 77 6.88 -7.52 -22.39
CA GLY A 77 5.74 -7.11 -23.22
C GLY A 77 6.14 -6.03 -24.24
N PRO A 78 5.32 -5.82 -25.29
CA PRO A 78 5.67 -4.94 -26.40
C PRO A 78 5.69 -3.44 -26.05
N HIS A 79 5.12 -3.05 -24.91
CA HIS A 79 5.01 -1.65 -24.46
C HIS A 79 5.98 -1.29 -23.32
N GLY A 80 6.96 -2.16 -23.05
CA GLY A 80 7.95 -1.95 -22.01
C GLY A 80 8.88 -0.74 -22.28
N PRO A 81 9.73 -0.37 -21.30
CA PRO A 81 9.84 -0.98 -19.96
C PRO A 81 8.59 -0.73 -19.10
N TYR A 82 8.33 -1.59 -18.11
CA TYR A 82 7.15 -1.51 -17.22
C TYR A 82 7.45 -0.91 -15.85
N ARG A 83 8.62 -0.30 -15.68
CA ARG A 83 9.00 0.48 -14.50
C ARG A 83 9.18 1.93 -14.90
N GLN A 84 8.60 2.84 -14.13
CA GLN A 84 8.63 4.25 -14.51
C GLN A 84 10.02 4.85 -14.41
N SER A 85 10.85 4.40 -13.48
CA SER A 85 12.27 4.80 -13.37
C SER A 85 13.07 4.54 -14.66
N GLU A 86 12.73 3.48 -15.38
CA GLU A 86 13.38 3.06 -16.64
C GLU A 86 12.87 3.83 -17.88
N ARG A 87 11.97 4.80 -17.69
CA ARG A 87 11.26 5.52 -18.77
C ARG A 87 11.48 7.04 -18.74
N SER A 88 12.48 7.50 -18.00
CA SER A 88 12.71 8.93 -17.71
C SER A 88 12.77 9.84 -18.95
N ASP A 89 13.39 9.39 -20.04
CA ASP A 89 13.52 10.20 -21.26
C ASP A 89 12.20 10.41 -21.99
N ILE A 90 11.29 9.44 -21.91
CA ILE A 90 9.93 9.53 -22.46
C ILE A 90 9.19 10.70 -21.80
N TYR A 91 9.22 10.80 -20.47
CA TYR A 91 8.52 11.87 -19.76
C TYR A 91 9.12 13.25 -20.01
N LYS A 92 10.45 13.33 -20.15
CA LYS A 92 11.12 14.59 -20.51
C LYS A 92 10.64 15.09 -21.87
N GLN A 93 10.54 14.19 -22.86
CA GLN A 93 10.04 14.52 -24.20
C GLN A 93 8.60 15.08 -24.13
N TYR A 94 7.69 14.38 -23.47
CA TYR A 94 6.29 14.82 -23.38
C TYR A 94 6.11 16.09 -22.53
N THR A 95 6.95 16.28 -21.52
CA THR A 95 6.96 17.53 -20.76
C THR A 95 7.39 18.70 -21.65
N GLN A 96 8.47 18.53 -22.42
CA GLN A 96 8.93 19.56 -23.33
C GLN A 96 7.86 19.90 -24.36
N GLN A 97 7.18 18.89 -24.90
CA GLN A 97 6.04 19.08 -25.81
C GLN A 97 4.94 19.96 -25.17
N LEU A 98 4.55 19.71 -23.91
CA LEU A 98 3.56 20.53 -23.21
C LEU A 98 4.02 21.97 -23.01
N VAL A 99 5.31 22.18 -22.74
CA VAL A 99 5.91 23.53 -22.61
C VAL A 99 5.87 24.25 -23.95
N ASP A 100 6.26 23.59 -25.04
CA ASP A 100 6.28 24.14 -26.40
C ASP A 100 4.86 24.50 -26.88
N MET A 101 3.85 23.71 -26.49
CA MET A 101 2.44 23.98 -26.76
C MET A 101 1.82 25.04 -25.84
N GLY A 102 2.57 25.55 -24.84
CA GLY A 102 2.10 26.56 -23.90
C GLY A 102 1.11 26.03 -22.85
N HIS A 103 1.03 24.71 -22.69
CA HIS A 103 0.19 24.01 -21.71
C HIS A 103 0.91 23.74 -20.37
N ALA A 104 2.23 23.86 -20.35
CA ALA A 104 3.05 23.78 -19.16
C ALA A 104 4.09 24.91 -19.12
N PHE A 105 4.64 25.20 -17.94
CA PHE A 105 5.60 26.28 -17.73
C PHE A 105 6.62 25.96 -16.63
N PRO A 106 7.86 26.47 -16.72
CA PRO A 106 8.84 26.35 -15.66
C PRO A 106 8.49 27.24 -14.47
N CYS A 107 8.66 26.70 -13.27
CA CYS A 107 8.42 27.36 -11.99
C CYS A 107 9.69 27.27 -11.15
N PHE A 108 10.23 28.43 -10.78
CA PHE A 108 11.48 28.58 -10.02
C PHE A 108 11.25 28.78 -8.52
N CYS A 109 10.02 28.60 -8.04
CA CYS A 109 9.69 28.87 -6.65
C CYS A 109 10.38 27.87 -5.72
N THR A 110 11.00 28.37 -4.65
CA THR A 110 11.66 27.52 -3.65
C THR A 110 10.62 26.86 -2.72
N ALA A 111 11.05 25.85 -1.98
CA ALA A 111 10.19 25.20 -0.98
C ALA A 111 9.74 26.20 0.09
N GLU A 112 10.64 27.07 0.55
CA GLU A 112 10.37 28.11 1.54
C GLU A 112 9.34 29.12 1.04
N GLU A 113 9.44 29.56 -0.22
CA GLU A 113 8.46 30.48 -0.82
C GLU A 113 7.07 29.83 -0.91
N LEU A 114 7.01 28.53 -1.26
CA LEU A 114 5.75 27.79 -1.32
C LEU A 114 5.16 27.57 0.08
N ASP A 115 5.98 27.32 1.09
CA ASP A 115 5.53 27.14 2.47
C ASP A 115 5.00 28.46 3.05
N GLN A 116 5.69 29.57 2.79
CA GLN A 116 5.21 30.90 3.13
C GLN A 116 3.87 31.21 2.45
N MET A 117 3.76 30.94 1.15
CA MET A 117 2.52 31.13 0.39
C MET A 117 1.36 30.34 1.00
N ARG A 118 1.57 29.07 1.36
CA ARG A 118 0.55 28.24 2.02
C ARG A 118 0.16 28.82 3.38
N ALA A 119 1.13 29.24 4.19
CA ALA A 119 0.87 29.81 5.51
C ALA A 119 0.04 31.11 5.42
N GLU A 120 0.34 31.97 4.45
CA GLU A 120 -0.40 33.21 4.20
C GLU A 120 -1.84 32.94 3.75
N GLN A 121 -2.05 31.99 2.83
CA GLN A 121 -3.38 31.56 2.39
C GLN A 121 -4.19 30.96 3.55
N GLN A 122 -3.58 30.10 4.36
CA GLN A 122 -4.23 29.52 5.54
C GLN A 122 -4.60 30.57 6.58
N ALA A 123 -3.73 31.57 6.80
CA ALA A 123 -4.03 32.69 7.70
C ALA A 123 -5.23 33.53 7.24
N ARG A 124 -5.51 33.55 5.93
CA ARG A 124 -6.72 34.17 5.34
C ARG A 124 -7.94 33.25 5.27
N GLY A 125 -7.83 31.99 5.72
CA GLY A 125 -8.90 30.98 5.61
C GLY A 125 -9.12 30.46 4.18
N GLU A 126 -8.15 30.64 3.29
CA GLU A 126 -8.18 30.16 1.92
C GLU A 126 -7.68 28.71 1.82
N THR A 127 -8.09 28.00 0.75
CA THR A 127 -7.52 26.68 0.43
C THR A 127 -6.13 26.88 -0.19
N PRO A 128 -5.08 26.24 0.34
CA PRO A 128 -3.73 26.46 -0.16
C PRO A 128 -3.56 25.98 -1.61
N ARG A 129 -2.98 26.81 -2.47
CA ARG A 129 -2.70 26.51 -3.88
C ARG A 129 -1.57 27.37 -4.43
N TYR A 130 -0.93 26.93 -5.50
CA TYR A 130 0.03 27.74 -6.22
C TYR A 130 -0.67 28.95 -6.86
N ASP A 131 -0.09 30.14 -6.69
CA ASP A 131 -0.67 31.41 -7.15
C ASP A 131 -0.42 31.71 -8.63
N GLY A 132 0.30 30.84 -9.34
CA GLY A 132 0.59 31.02 -10.76
C GLY A 132 1.65 32.10 -11.04
N ARG A 133 2.38 32.63 -10.06
CA ARG A 133 3.33 33.75 -10.27
C ARG A 133 4.35 33.51 -11.39
N ALA A 134 4.77 32.27 -11.62
CA ALA A 134 5.70 31.96 -12.70
C ALA A 134 5.09 32.08 -14.11
N LEU A 135 3.76 32.08 -14.25
CA LEU A 135 3.08 32.42 -15.52
C LEU A 135 3.23 33.90 -15.90
N LEU A 136 3.56 34.77 -14.94
CA LEU A 136 3.74 36.21 -15.16
C LEU A 136 5.17 36.57 -15.59
N LEU A 137 6.10 35.61 -15.58
CA LEU A 137 7.47 35.83 -16.03
C LEU A 137 7.52 36.04 -17.54
N SER A 138 8.36 36.98 -18.00
CA SER A 138 8.60 37.15 -19.43
C SER A 138 9.42 35.98 -19.98
N LYS A 139 9.33 35.76 -21.29
CA LYS A 139 10.10 34.70 -21.97
C LYS A 139 11.61 34.91 -21.80
N GLU A 140 12.06 36.15 -21.78
CA GLU A 140 13.47 36.52 -21.58
C GLU A 140 13.94 36.15 -20.17
N GLU A 141 13.14 36.44 -19.15
CA GLU A 141 13.48 36.11 -17.76
C GLU A 141 13.51 34.60 -17.53
N VAL A 142 12.53 33.87 -18.08
CA VAL A 142 12.53 32.40 -18.04
C VAL A 142 13.79 31.85 -18.72
N ALA A 143 14.13 32.32 -19.92
CA ALA A 143 15.31 31.88 -20.65
C ALA A 143 16.61 32.17 -19.87
N ARG A 144 16.72 33.36 -19.24
CA ARG A 144 17.86 33.74 -18.40
C ARG A 144 18.03 32.77 -17.22
N ARG A 145 16.96 32.47 -16.49
CA ARG A 145 17.01 31.57 -15.31
C ARG A 145 17.34 30.13 -15.70
N LEU A 146 16.76 29.63 -16.79
CA LEU A 146 17.09 28.30 -17.33
C LEU A 146 18.57 28.22 -17.77
N ALA A 147 19.08 29.23 -18.46
CA ALA A 147 20.49 29.29 -18.89
C ALA A 147 21.46 29.40 -17.70
N ALA A 148 21.03 30.01 -16.59
CA ALA A 148 21.78 30.06 -15.34
C ALA A 148 21.76 28.74 -14.54
N GLY A 149 20.99 27.73 -14.99
CA GLY A 149 20.85 26.47 -14.28
C GLY A 149 20.07 26.58 -12.97
N GLU A 150 19.20 27.59 -12.84
CA GLU A 150 18.39 27.75 -11.63
C GLU A 150 17.46 26.53 -11.44
N PRO A 151 17.40 25.93 -10.24
CA PRO A 151 16.51 24.81 -9.95
C PRO A 151 15.06 25.18 -10.23
N HIS A 152 14.34 24.31 -10.94
CA HIS A 152 12.95 24.54 -11.31
C HIS A 152 12.18 23.25 -11.44
N VAL A 153 10.85 23.38 -11.41
CA VAL A 153 9.90 22.31 -11.73
C VAL A 153 9.09 22.72 -12.96
N ILE A 154 8.50 21.76 -13.67
CA ILE A 154 7.53 22.07 -14.72
C ILE A 154 6.12 21.88 -14.17
N ARG A 155 5.28 22.92 -14.29
CA ARG A 155 3.88 22.89 -13.85
C ARG A 155 2.92 22.90 -15.03
N MET A 156 1.83 22.17 -14.86
CA MET A 156 0.68 22.17 -15.75
C MET A 156 -0.13 23.44 -15.56
N LYS A 157 -0.52 24.10 -16.66
CA LYS A 157 -1.52 25.15 -16.63
C LYS A 157 -2.89 24.52 -16.38
N VAL A 158 -3.70 25.14 -15.53
CA VAL A 158 -5.04 24.64 -15.18
C VAL A 158 -6.02 25.81 -15.28
N PRO A 159 -7.22 25.62 -15.84
CA PRO A 159 -8.28 26.64 -15.81
C PRO A 159 -8.60 27.09 -14.39
N SER A 160 -8.97 28.35 -14.20
CA SER A 160 -9.36 28.90 -12.89
C SER A 160 -10.87 28.94 -12.68
N GLU A 161 -11.67 28.81 -13.74
CA GLU A 161 -13.11 28.97 -13.75
C GLU A 161 -13.79 27.83 -14.52
N GLY A 162 -15.08 27.62 -14.25
CA GLY A 162 -15.88 26.56 -14.86
C GLY A 162 -15.78 25.23 -14.12
N VAL A 163 -16.27 24.18 -14.79
CA VAL A 163 -16.33 22.82 -14.26
C VAL A 163 -15.73 21.85 -15.25
N CYS A 164 -15.10 20.79 -14.74
CA CYS A 164 -14.76 19.60 -15.49
C CYS A 164 -15.86 18.56 -15.25
N VAL A 165 -16.42 17.99 -16.32
CA VAL A 165 -17.34 16.85 -16.23
C VAL A 165 -16.51 15.58 -16.36
N VAL A 166 -16.51 14.75 -15.33
CA VAL A 166 -15.79 13.48 -15.28
C VAL A 166 -16.77 12.34 -15.60
N PRO A 167 -16.63 11.66 -16.76
CA PRO A 167 -17.49 10.52 -17.11
C PRO A 167 -17.01 9.25 -16.38
N ASP A 168 -17.59 8.95 -15.22
CA ASP A 168 -17.30 7.75 -14.44
C ASP A 168 -18.24 6.60 -14.83
N MET A 169 -17.71 5.42 -15.14
CA MET A 169 -18.51 4.27 -15.56
C MET A 169 -19.50 3.77 -14.49
N LEU A 170 -19.28 4.09 -13.20
CA LEU A 170 -20.17 3.68 -12.11
C LEU A 170 -21.12 4.79 -11.64
N ARG A 171 -20.64 6.04 -11.56
CA ARG A 171 -21.40 7.20 -11.06
C ARG A 171 -22.04 8.03 -12.17
N GLY A 172 -21.71 7.80 -13.43
CA GLY A 172 -22.05 8.68 -14.54
C GLY A 172 -21.24 9.97 -14.49
N ASP A 173 -21.84 11.07 -14.92
CA ASP A 173 -21.20 12.38 -14.97
C ASP A 173 -21.01 12.97 -13.56
N VAL A 174 -19.76 13.24 -13.19
CA VAL A 174 -19.40 13.91 -11.94
C VAL A 174 -18.81 15.27 -12.26
N GLU A 175 -19.49 16.34 -11.84
CA GLU A 175 -19.01 17.71 -12.03
C GLU A 175 -18.03 18.13 -10.92
N ILE A 176 -16.82 18.56 -11.32
CA ILE A 176 -15.80 19.04 -10.40
C ILE A 176 -15.35 20.46 -10.81
N PRO A 177 -15.51 21.47 -9.94
CA PRO A 177 -15.06 22.83 -10.22
C PRO A 177 -13.55 22.95 -10.42
N TRP A 178 -13.13 23.75 -11.42
CA TRP A 178 -11.73 24.01 -11.71
C TRP A 178 -11.01 24.80 -10.62
N ASP A 179 -11.74 25.62 -9.85
CA ASP A 179 -11.19 26.42 -8.75
C ASP A 179 -10.57 25.57 -7.61
N ARG A 180 -10.95 24.29 -7.53
CA ARG A 180 -10.39 23.28 -6.61
C ARG A 180 -9.08 22.65 -7.12
N MET A 181 -8.70 22.89 -8.37
CA MET A 181 -7.54 22.27 -9.01
C MET A 181 -6.31 23.17 -8.94
N ASP A 182 -5.29 22.73 -8.20
CA ASP A 182 -3.99 23.41 -8.19
C ASP A 182 -3.17 23.13 -9.47
N MET A 183 -2.32 24.07 -9.86
CA MET A 183 -1.36 23.94 -10.98
C MET A 183 -0.32 22.87 -10.68
N GLN A 184 -0.63 21.66 -11.14
CA GLN A 184 0.07 20.42 -10.80
C GLN A 184 1.52 20.43 -11.30
N VAL A 185 2.47 20.05 -10.44
CA VAL A 185 3.83 19.75 -10.89
C VAL A 185 3.80 18.48 -11.76
N LEU A 186 4.37 18.56 -12.96
CA LEU A 186 4.52 17.46 -13.93
C LEU A 186 5.91 16.84 -13.87
N MET A 187 6.95 17.67 -13.80
CA MET A 187 8.35 17.25 -13.62
C MET A 187 8.95 17.94 -12.41
N LYS A 188 9.60 17.15 -11.55
CA LYS A 188 10.32 17.62 -10.36
C LYS A 188 11.71 18.16 -10.74
N THR A 189 12.35 18.84 -9.80
CA THR A 189 13.70 19.41 -9.95
C THR A 189 14.78 18.36 -10.20
N ASP A 190 14.58 17.12 -9.73
CA ASP A 190 15.47 15.97 -9.96
C ASP A 190 15.35 15.38 -11.37
N GLY A 191 14.49 15.95 -12.23
CA GLY A 191 14.26 15.49 -13.60
C GLY A 191 13.41 14.22 -13.69
N LEU A 192 12.76 13.80 -12.60
CA LEU A 192 11.77 12.72 -12.60
C LEU A 192 10.34 13.28 -12.69
N PRO A 193 9.42 12.56 -13.35
CA PRO A 193 8.02 12.96 -13.41
C PRO A 193 7.35 12.85 -12.04
N THR A 194 6.23 13.54 -11.89
CA THR A 194 5.25 13.20 -10.86
C THR A 194 4.38 12.04 -11.32
N TYR A 195 3.71 11.40 -10.36
CA TYR A 195 2.70 10.38 -10.60
C TYR A 195 1.74 10.75 -11.74
N PHE A 196 1.25 12.00 -11.77
CA PHE A 196 0.25 12.44 -12.74
C PHE A 196 0.74 12.38 -14.19
N LEU A 197 1.91 12.95 -14.46
CA LEU A 197 2.46 12.95 -15.81
C LEU A 197 2.77 11.51 -16.25
N ALA A 198 3.47 10.76 -15.40
CA ALA A 198 3.92 9.41 -15.73
C ALA A 198 2.73 8.48 -16.02
N ASN A 199 1.66 8.53 -15.21
CA ASN A 199 0.46 7.73 -15.43
C ASN A 199 -0.21 8.01 -16.77
N VAL A 200 -0.41 9.28 -17.13
CA VAL A 200 -1.12 9.65 -18.37
C VAL A 200 -0.30 9.26 -19.59
N VAL A 201 1.00 9.57 -19.58
CA VAL A 201 1.91 9.19 -20.66
C VAL A 201 1.96 7.68 -20.84
N ASP A 202 2.11 6.93 -19.74
CA ASP A 202 2.23 5.47 -19.83
C ASP A 202 0.90 4.80 -20.17
N ASP A 203 -0.23 5.31 -19.67
CA ASP A 203 -1.54 4.77 -20.04
C ASP A 203 -1.77 4.94 -21.56
N HIS A 204 -1.41 6.09 -22.12
CA HIS A 204 -1.48 6.30 -23.57
C HIS A 204 -0.53 5.36 -24.34
N LEU A 205 0.76 5.34 -23.96
CA LEU A 205 1.78 4.55 -24.66
C LEU A 205 1.60 3.04 -24.51
N MET A 206 0.97 2.58 -23.43
CA MET A 206 0.62 1.18 -23.22
C MET A 206 -0.77 0.83 -23.77
N GLY A 207 -1.44 1.77 -24.46
CA GLY A 207 -2.74 1.55 -25.08
C GLY A 207 -3.84 1.17 -24.08
N ILE A 208 -3.78 1.72 -22.86
CA ILE A 208 -4.79 1.46 -21.82
C ILE A 208 -6.13 2.05 -22.27
N THR A 209 -7.15 1.20 -22.28
CA THR A 209 -8.50 1.57 -22.74
C THR A 209 -9.44 1.91 -21.59
N HIS A 210 -9.24 1.27 -20.42
CA HIS A 210 -10.10 1.43 -19.25
C HIS A 210 -9.22 1.56 -18.00
N VAL A 211 -9.48 2.60 -17.23
CA VAL A 211 -8.78 2.94 -15.99
C VAL A 211 -9.70 2.67 -14.81
N LEU A 212 -9.63 1.46 -14.27
CA LEU A 212 -10.31 1.08 -13.03
C LEU A 212 -9.35 1.33 -11.86
N ARG A 213 -9.64 2.31 -11.01
CA ARG A 213 -8.82 2.67 -9.84
C ARG A 213 -9.68 3.12 -8.68
N GLY A 214 -9.13 3.21 -7.48
CA GLY A 214 -9.90 3.64 -6.31
C GLY A 214 -10.38 5.10 -6.39
N GLU A 215 -11.53 5.39 -5.76
CA GLU A 215 -12.18 6.70 -5.74
C GLU A 215 -11.36 7.79 -5.03
N GLU A 216 -10.28 7.45 -4.32
CA GLU A 216 -9.34 8.46 -3.81
C GLU A 216 -8.69 9.28 -4.93
N TRP A 217 -8.68 8.76 -6.17
CA TRP A 217 -8.16 9.46 -7.34
C TRP A 217 -9.20 10.31 -8.07
N LEU A 218 -10.50 10.17 -7.74
CA LEU A 218 -11.58 10.92 -8.39
C LEU A 218 -11.41 12.45 -8.25
N PRO A 219 -11.02 13.00 -7.08
CA PRO A 219 -10.78 14.44 -6.97
C PRO A 219 -9.71 14.98 -7.92
N SER A 220 -8.83 14.11 -8.44
CA SER A 220 -7.76 14.48 -9.36
C SER A 220 -8.05 14.12 -10.83
N ALA A 221 -9.22 13.54 -11.12
CA ALA A 221 -9.66 13.21 -12.47
C ALA A 221 -9.60 14.39 -13.45
N PRO A 222 -9.98 15.64 -13.08
CA PRO A 222 -9.92 16.77 -14.00
C PRO A 222 -8.52 17.03 -14.55
N LYS A 223 -7.49 16.85 -13.72
CA LYS A 223 -6.09 17.01 -14.13
C LYS A 223 -5.68 15.94 -15.14
N LEU A 224 -6.17 14.71 -14.98
CA LEU A 224 -5.93 13.63 -15.93
C LEU A 224 -6.59 13.96 -17.28
N ILE A 225 -7.88 14.30 -17.27
CA ILE A 225 -8.67 14.61 -18.48
C ILE A 225 -8.01 15.75 -19.26
N LEU A 226 -7.70 16.86 -18.57
CA LEU A 226 -7.06 18.02 -19.19
C LEU A 226 -5.69 17.70 -19.79
N LEU A 227 -4.94 16.77 -19.20
CA LEU A 227 -3.65 16.36 -19.74
C LEU A 227 -3.81 15.57 -21.04
N TYR A 228 -4.81 14.67 -21.13
CA TYR A 228 -5.18 14.01 -22.40
C TYR A 228 -5.61 15.03 -23.46
N GLU A 229 -6.43 16.02 -23.08
CA GLU A 229 -6.85 17.11 -23.98
C GLU A 229 -5.65 17.92 -24.50
N TYR A 230 -4.70 18.29 -23.64
CA TYR A 230 -3.49 19.03 -24.03
C TYR A 230 -2.58 18.26 -24.99
N PHE A 231 -2.54 16.92 -24.88
CA PHE A 231 -1.83 16.10 -25.85
C PHE A 231 -2.64 15.81 -27.12
N GLY A 232 -3.94 16.13 -27.14
CA GLY A 232 -4.85 15.73 -28.21
C GLY A 232 -5.03 14.22 -28.30
N TRP A 233 -4.93 13.51 -27.17
CA TRP A 233 -5.04 12.06 -27.09
C TRP A 233 -6.47 11.60 -26.81
N GLU A 234 -6.80 10.40 -27.29
CA GLU A 234 -8.03 9.73 -26.89
C GLU A 234 -7.94 9.33 -25.41
N GLN A 235 -8.91 9.79 -24.62
CA GLN A 235 -8.98 9.49 -23.20
C GLN A 235 -9.50 8.07 -22.97
N PRO A 236 -8.91 7.28 -22.04
CA PRO A 236 -9.49 6.01 -21.63
C PRO A 236 -10.82 6.22 -20.90
N GLN A 237 -11.65 5.18 -20.89
CA GLN A 237 -12.83 5.14 -20.03
C GLN A 237 -12.40 5.11 -18.56
N LEU A 238 -13.04 5.91 -17.71
CA LEU A 238 -12.65 6.08 -16.31
C LEU A 238 -13.66 5.38 -15.39
N CYS A 239 -13.16 4.62 -14.43
CA CYS A 239 -13.98 3.93 -13.45
C CYS A 239 -13.34 4.03 -12.05
N TYR A 240 -14.06 4.68 -11.13
CA TYR A 240 -13.59 4.95 -9.77
C TYR A 240 -14.23 3.98 -8.77
N MET A 241 -13.51 2.93 -8.42
CA MET A 241 -13.96 1.89 -7.48
C MET A 241 -14.13 2.45 -6.06
N PRO A 242 -15.17 2.04 -5.31
CA PRO A 242 -15.38 2.47 -3.92
C PRO A 242 -14.24 1.99 -3.01
N LEU A 243 -13.92 2.77 -1.98
CA LEU A 243 -12.91 2.42 -0.98
C LEU A 243 -13.39 1.30 -0.05
N LEU A 244 -12.48 0.36 0.25
CA LEU A 244 -12.65 -0.56 1.38
C LEU A 244 -12.63 0.22 2.70
N ARG A 245 -13.56 -0.13 3.60
CA ARG A 245 -13.76 0.55 4.89
C ARG A 245 -13.61 -0.43 6.06
N ASN A 246 -13.25 0.08 7.23
CA ASN A 246 -13.34 -0.66 8.48
C ASN A 246 -14.81 -0.80 8.92
N PRO A 247 -15.15 -1.68 9.88
CA PRO A 247 -16.50 -1.79 10.44
C PRO A 247 -17.09 -0.47 10.95
N ASP A 248 -16.25 0.46 11.43
CA ASP A 248 -16.65 1.80 11.87
C ASP A 248 -16.83 2.82 10.72
N LYS A 249 -16.82 2.36 9.46
CA LYS A 249 -16.93 3.15 8.21
C LYS A 249 -15.74 4.05 7.90
N SER A 250 -14.69 4.08 8.72
CA SER A 250 -13.45 4.78 8.39
C SER A 250 -12.68 4.06 7.26
N LYS A 251 -11.80 4.76 6.54
CA LYS A 251 -10.96 4.16 5.49
C LYS A 251 -10.13 3.01 6.07
N LEU A 252 -10.09 1.87 5.37
CA LEU A 252 -9.26 0.73 5.77
C LEU A 252 -7.79 1.17 5.92
N SER A 253 -7.17 0.87 7.06
CA SER A 253 -5.81 1.33 7.36
C SER A 253 -5.04 0.35 8.24
N LYS A 254 -3.71 0.32 8.07
CA LYS A 254 -2.77 -0.50 8.86
C LYS A 254 -2.89 -0.27 10.37
N ARG A 255 -3.35 0.92 10.78
CA ARG A 255 -3.50 1.29 12.21
C ARG A 255 -4.58 0.48 12.92
N LYS A 256 -5.62 0.06 12.20
CA LYS A 256 -6.79 -0.62 12.80
C LYS A 256 -6.92 -2.08 12.39
N ASN A 257 -6.51 -2.42 11.17
CA ASN A 257 -6.61 -3.77 10.64
C ASN A 257 -5.29 -4.17 9.98
N PRO A 258 -4.92 -5.46 10.00
CA PRO A 258 -3.93 -5.99 9.10
C PRO A 258 -4.42 -5.81 7.67
N THR A 259 -3.69 -5.03 6.88
CA THR A 259 -4.08 -4.74 5.50
C THR A 259 -3.08 -5.26 4.48
N SER A 260 -2.00 -5.91 4.91
CA SER A 260 -1.08 -6.59 4.00
C SER A 260 -1.72 -7.89 3.50
N VAL A 261 -1.55 -8.22 2.23
CA VAL A 261 -1.94 -9.52 1.66
C VAL A 261 -1.10 -10.63 2.28
N THR A 262 0.20 -10.40 2.45
CA THR A 262 1.15 -11.35 3.05
C THR A 262 0.80 -11.69 4.49
N PHE A 263 0.16 -10.77 5.23
CA PHE A 263 -0.38 -11.10 6.56
C PHE A 263 -1.40 -12.24 6.50
N TYR A 264 -2.35 -12.19 5.56
CA TYR A 264 -3.40 -13.22 5.45
C TYR A 264 -2.81 -14.56 5.00
N GLU A 265 -1.84 -14.54 4.09
CA GLU A 265 -1.05 -15.73 3.74
C GLU A 265 -0.36 -16.33 4.98
N ARG A 266 0.36 -15.52 5.76
CA ARG A 266 1.05 -15.98 6.98
C ARG A 266 0.08 -16.48 8.04
N MET A 267 -1.13 -15.93 8.11
CA MET A 267 -2.21 -16.40 8.98
C MET A 267 -2.87 -17.71 8.52
N GLY A 268 -2.53 -18.23 7.34
CA GLY A 268 -3.07 -19.48 6.82
C GLY A 268 -4.43 -19.35 6.12
N PHE A 269 -4.76 -18.16 5.60
CA PHE A 269 -5.88 -18.01 4.68
C PHE A 269 -5.57 -18.64 3.33
N MET A 270 -6.59 -19.20 2.68
CA MET A 270 -6.49 -19.67 1.29
C MET A 270 -6.56 -18.48 0.33
N PRO A 271 -5.72 -18.45 -0.73
CA PRO A 271 -5.80 -17.40 -1.74
C PRO A 271 -7.17 -17.37 -2.44
N GLU A 272 -7.79 -18.53 -2.66
CA GLU A 272 -9.12 -18.64 -3.25
C GLU A 272 -10.19 -17.94 -2.39
N ALA A 273 -10.14 -18.15 -1.07
CA ALA A 273 -11.05 -17.50 -0.14
C ALA A 273 -10.82 -15.99 -0.08
N MET A 274 -9.56 -15.55 -0.12
CA MET A 274 -9.21 -14.14 -0.11
C MET A 274 -9.71 -13.44 -1.37
N LEU A 275 -9.49 -14.01 -2.57
CA LEU A 275 -10.01 -13.46 -3.82
C LEU A 275 -11.53 -13.44 -3.85
N ASN A 276 -12.18 -14.55 -3.46
CA ASN A 276 -13.63 -14.63 -3.39
C ASN A 276 -14.18 -13.53 -2.46
N TYR A 277 -13.56 -13.33 -1.30
CA TYR A 277 -13.94 -12.27 -0.37
C TYR A 277 -13.78 -10.88 -0.98
N LEU A 278 -12.62 -10.57 -1.58
CA LEU A 278 -12.37 -9.29 -2.23
C LEU A 278 -13.34 -9.02 -3.39
N GLY A 279 -13.70 -10.04 -4.18
CA GLY A 279 -14.72 -9.92 -5.23
C GLY A 279 -16.06 -9.49 -4.64
N ARG A 280 -16.47 -10.13 -3.54
CA ARG A 280 -17.72 -9.82 -2.81
C ARG A 280 -17.80 -8.45 -2.19
N MET A 281 -16.65 -7.81 -1.96
CA MET A 281 -16.62 -6.45 -1.44
C MET A 281 -17.21 -5.47 -2.43
N GLY A 282 -16.87 -5.59 -3.71
CA GLY A 282 -17.32 -4.64 -4.73
C GLY A 282 -18.52 -5.11 -5.52
N TRP A 283 -18.70 -6.43 -5.66
CA TRP A 283 -19.53 -7.05 -6.69
C TRP A 283 -20.26 -8.29 -6.16
N SER A 284 -21.35 -8.68 -6.80
CA SER A 284 -22.11 -9.88 -6.45
C SER A 284 -22.36 -10.78 -7.68
N MET A 285 -22.30 -12.10 -7.47
CA MET A 285 -22.69 -13.09 -8.47
C MET A 285 -24.14 -12.85 -8.93
N PRO A 286 -24.49 -13.14 -10.21
CA PRO A 286 -25.85 -13.09 -10.72
C PRO A 286 -26.91 -13.80 -9.89
N ASP A 287 -26.57 -14.96 -9.36
CA ASP A 287 -27.41 -15.80 -8.50
C ASP A 287 -27.22 -15.52 -7.00
N GLU A 288 -26.53 -14.44 -6.65
CA GLU A 288 -26.27 -13.96 -5.29
C GLU A 288 -25.45 -14.91 -4.40
N ARG A 289 -24.88 -15.99 -4.95
CA ARG A 289 -24.08 -16.92 -4.16
C ARG A 289 -22.82 -16.25 -3.59
N GLU A 290 -22.50 -16.63 -2.37
CA GLU A 290 -21.38 -16.04 -1.62
C GLU A 290 -20.04 -16.75 -1.86
N LYS A 291 -20.06 -18.01 -2.28
CA LYS A 291 -18.85 -18.78 -2.55
C LYS A 291 -18.70 -18.96 -4.06
N PHE A 292 -17.58 -18.51 -4.61
CA PHE A 292 -17.25 -18.63 -6.03
C PHE A 292 -15.74 -18.52 -6.24
N SER A 293 -15.24 -19.25 -7.22
CA SER A 293 -13.86 -19.21 -7.69
C SER A 293 -13.58 -17.95 -8.53
N LEU A 294 -12.29 -17.66 -8.74
CA LEU A 294 -11.87 -16.59 -9.64
C LEU A 294 -12.41 -16.80 -11.07
N GLN A 295 -12.40 -18.03 -11.58
CA GLN A 295 -12.91 -18.31 -12.93
C GLN A 295 -14.42 -18.03 -13.03
N GLU A 296 -15.20 -18.45 -12.03
CA GLU A 296 -16.63 -18.14 -12.00
C GLU A 296 -16.90 -16.64 -11.92
N MET A 297 -16.07 -15.88 -11.17
CA MET A 297 -16.16 -14.42 -11.18
C MET A 297 -15.86 -13.85 -12.56
N VAL A 298 -14.80 -14.31 -13.25
CA VAL A 298 -14.46 -13.88 -14.61
C VAL A 298 -15.60 -14.14 -15.59
N ASP A 299 -16.16 -15.35 -15.57
CA ASP A 299 -17.21 -15.78 -16.50
C ASP A 299 -18.53 -15.01 -16.32
N ASN A 300 -18.76 -14.49 -15.10
CA ASN A 300 -20.00 -13.78 -14.74
C ASN A 300 -19.78 -12.29 -14.46
N PHE A 301 -18.56 -11.78 -14.64
CA PHE A 301 -18.22 -10.43 -14.24
C PHE A 301 -19.10 -9.43 -14.98
N ASP A 302 -19.56 -8.41 -14.28
CA ASP A 302 -20.35 -7.32 -14.86
C ASP A 302 -20.09 -6.08 -14.02
N LEU A 303 -19.48 -5.07 -14.66
CA LEU A 303 -19.13 -3.83 -13.98
C LEU A 303 -20.37 -3.09 -13.44
N SER A 304 -21.54 -3.25 -14.07
CA SER A 304 -22.78 -2.62 -13.62
C SER A 304 -23.30 -3.16 -12.27
N ARG A 305 -22.84 -4.35 -11.87
CA ARG A 305 -23.17 -4.96 -10.57
C ARG A 305 -22.25 -4.48 -9.44
N VAL A 306 -21.32 -3.55 -9.71
CA VAL A 306 -20.45 -2.98 -8.68
C VAL A 306 -21.24 -1.99 -7.83
N SER A 307 -21.28 -2.22 -6.53
CA SER A 307 -21.97 -1.34 -5.58
C SER A 307 -21.09 -0.17 -5.17
N LEU A 308 -21.66 1.05 -5.15
CA LEU A 308 -20.99 2.26 -4.67
C LEU A 308 -20.96 2.37 -3.13
N GLY A 309 -21.61 1.44 -2.42
CA GLY A 309 -21.76 1.45 -0.96
C GLY A 309 -20.49 1.02 -0.22
N GLY A 310 -19.41 1.82 -0.32
CA GLY A 310 -18.14 1.73 0.42
C GLY A 310 -17.98 0.48 1.31
N PRO A 311 -17.48 -0.63 0.77
CA PRO A 311 -17.71 -1.93 1.38
C PRO A 311 -16.88 -2.15 2.66
N ILE A 312 -17.49 -2.79 3.66
CA ILE A 312 -16.91 -3.04 4.98
C ILE A 312 -16.05 -4.29 4.99
N PHE A 313 -14.75 -4.13 5.23
CA PHE A 313 -13.80 -5.23 5.41
C PHE A 313 -13.97 -5.82 6.82
N ASP A 314 -14.58 -6.99 6.85
CA ASP A 314 -14.98 -7.78 8.02
C ASP A 314 -14.20 -9.11 8.05
N ILE A 315 -13.31 -9.21 9.03
CA ILE A 315 -12.44 -10.36 9.22
C ILE A 315 -13.22 -11.61 9.64
N GLU A 316 -14.33 -11.48 10.38
CA GLU A 316 -15.15 -12.63 10.77
C GLU A 316 -15.81 -13.26 9.55
N LYS A 317 -16.33 -12.43 8.65
CA LYS A 317 -16.92 -12.89 7.39
C LYS A 317 -15.88 -13.52 6.46
N LEU A 318 -14.69 -12.93 6.36
CA LEU A 318 -13.56 -13.51 5.64
C LEU A 318 -13.15 -14.87 6.24
N SER A 319 -13.09 -14.98 7.57
CA SER A 319 -12.74 -16.22 8.29
C SER A 319 -13.78 -17.31 8.08
N TRP A 320 -15.07 -16.96 8.11
CA TRP A 320 -16.15 -17.89 7.78
C TRP A 320 -16.01 -18.43 6.36
N LEU A 321 -15.79 -17.54 5.38
CA LEU A 321 -15.66 -17.91 3.98
C LEU A 321 -14.43 -18.79 3.77
N ASN A 322 -13.30 -18.42 4.37
CA ASN A 322 -12.08 -19.24 4.38
C ASN A 322 -12.33 -20.64 4.95
N GLY A 323 -13.10 -20.75 6.05
CA GLY A 323 -13.50 -22.04 6.60
C GLY A 323 -14.34 -22.88 5.63
N GLN A 324 -15.21 -22.26 4.81
CA GLN A 324 -15.94 -22.98 3.76
C GLN A 324 -15.02 -23.48 2.66
N TRP A 325 -14.00 -22.72 2.29
CA TRP A 325 -12.99 -23.17 1.33
C TRP A 325 -12.17 -24.33 1.86
N LEU A 326 -11.69 -24.24 3.11
CA LEU A 326 -10.91 -25.29 3.76
C LEU A 326 -11.68 -26.60 3.91
N ARG A 327 -12.97 -26.55 4.27
CA ARG A 327 -13.80 -27.75 4.45
C ARG A 327 -14.12 -28.51 3.15
N ASP A 328 -14.10 -27.81 2.03
CA ASP A 328 -14.40 -28.41 0.72
C ASP A 328 -13.18 -29.07 0.08
N LEU A 329 -11.98 -28.86 0.64
CA LEU A 329 -10.77 -29.53 0.17
C LEU A 329 -10.81 -31.04 0.48
N PRO A 330 -10.37 -31.90 -0.45
CA PRO A 330 -9.96 -33.25 -0.11
C PRO A 330 -8.90 -33.23 1.01
N VAL A 331 -8.97 -34.19 1.93
CA VAL A 331 -8.10 -34.19 3.13
C VAL A 331 -6.61 -34.24 2.77
N GLU A 332 -6.26 -34.90 1.67
CA GLU A 332 -4.90 -34.97 1.14
C GLU A 332 -4.42 -33.60 0.64
N GLU A 333 -5.31 -32.84 -0.03
CA GLU A 333 -5.00 -31.49 -0.48
C GLU A 333 -4.85 -30.53 0.71
N PHE A 334 -5.77 -30.61 1.69
CA PHE A 334 -5.67 -29.83 2.93
C PHE A 334 -4.33 -30.08 3.64
N ALA A 335 -3.93 -31.34 3.81
CA ALA A 335 -2.64 -31.70 4.41
C ALA A 335 -1.45 -31.13 3.64
N SER A 336 -1.46 -31.25 2.30
CA SER A 336 -0.43 -30.68 1.44
C SER A 336 -0.34 -29.15 1.56
N ARG A 337 -1.49 -28.45 1.62
CA ARG A 337 -1.51 -26.99 1.75
C ARG A 337 -1.01 -26.52 3.12
N VAL A 338 -1.32 -27.24 4.20
CA VAL A 338 -0.75 -26.97 5.53
C VAL A 338 0.77 -27.18 5.56
N GLN A 339 1.26 -28.22 4.88
CA GLN A 339 2.70 -28.45 4.71
C GLN A 339 3.36 -27.29 3.97
N GLN A 340 2.80 -26.87 2.84
CA GLN A 340 3.32 -25.73 2.08
C GLN A 340 3.32 -24.44 2.91
N TRP A 341 2.23 -24.16 3.64
CA TRP A 341 2.09 -22.94 4.44
C TRP A 341 3.13 -22.81 5.56
N ALA A 342 3.30 -23.83 6.41
CA ALA A 342 4.19 -23.71 7.58
C ALA A 342 4.87 -25.01 8.02
N LEU A 343 4.32 -26.20 7.71
CA LEU A 343 4.93 -27.48 8.10
C LEU A 343 5.89 -28.04 7.03
N ASN A 344 6.63 -27.17 6.34
CA ASN A 344 7.62 -27.52 5.34
C ASN A 344 9.04 -27.58 5.94
N PRO A 345 9.98 -28.33 5.32
CA PRO A 345 11.35 -28.44 5.82
C PRO A 345 12.08 -27.10 5.96
N GLU A 346 11.84 -26.14 5.06
CA GLU A 346 12.53 -24.84 5.11
C GLU A 346 12.19 -24.07 6.38
N TYR A 347 10.90 -23.94 6.71
CA TYR A 347 10.44 -23.24 7.89
C TYR A 347 10.85 -23.97 9.17
N MET A 348 10.69 -25.29 9.20
CA MET A 348 11.07 -26.13 10.33
C MET A 348 12.57 -26.07 10.62
N MET A 349 13.42 -26.00 9.59
CA MET A 349 14.87 -25.90 9.76
C MET A 349 15.34 -24.56 10.32
N LYS A 350 14.56 -23.48 10.15
CA LYS A 350 14.81 -22.20 10.83
C LYS A 350 14.49 -22.29 12.33
N ILE A 351 13.45 -23.04 12.71
CA ILE A 351 13.00 -23.21 14.09
C ILE A 351 13.88 -24.22 14.87
N ALA A 352 14.29 -25.31 14.22
CA ALA A 352 14.93 -26.44 14.88
C ALA A 352 16.17 -26.07 15.73
N PRO A 353 17.13 -25.25 15.27
CA PRO A 353 18.30 -24.86 16.07
C PRO A 353 17.94 -24.11 17.35
N LEU A 354 16.83 -23.37 17.34
CA LEU A 354 16.38 -22.59 18.50
C LEU A 354 15.78 -23.48 19.60
N VAL A 355 15.23 -24.63 19.21
CA VAL A 355 14.52 -25.56 20.10
C VAL A 355 15.42 -26.70 20.57
N GLN A 356 16.34 -27.19 19.73
CA GLN A 356 17.13 -28.41 19.96
C GLN A 356 17.87 -28.42 21.30
N GLY A 357 18.43 -27.27 21.72
CA GLY A 357 19.16 -27.14 22.99
C GLY A 357 18.29 -26.88 24.22
N ARG A 358 16.96 -26.92 24.10
CA ARG A 358 16.01 -26.48 25.16
C ARG A 358 14.98 -27.54 25.54
N VAL A 359 15.09 -28.74 24.98
CA VAL A 359 14.16 -29.84 25.20
C VAL A 359 14.92 -31.12 25.56
N GLU A 360 14.34 -31.92 26.44
CA GLU A 360 14.83 -33.25 26.83
C GLU A 360 14.14 -34.36 26.04
N THR A 361 12.93 -34.09 25.52
CA THR A 361 12.12 -35.03 24.73
C THR A 361 11.40 -34.32 23.59
N PHE A 362 11.08 -35.02 22.51
CA PHE A 362 10.38 -34.42 21.36
C PHE A 362 8.98 -33.89 21.70
N SER A 363 8.28 -34.47 22.68
CA SER A 363 6.97 -33.97 23.13
C SER A 363 7.03 -32.57 23.76
N GLN A 364 8.20 -32.10 24.21
CA GLN A 364 8.38 -30.74 24.72
C GLN A 364 8.55 -29.69 23.60
N VAL A 365 8.75 -30.11 22.35
CA VAL A 365 8.88 -29.20 21.20
C VAL A 365 7.58 -28.42 20.97
N ALA A 366 6.43 -29.08 20.95
CA ALA A 366 5.17 -28.42 20.63
C ALA A 366 4.78 -27.32 21.64
N PRO A 367 4.83 -27.52 22.97
CA PRO A 367 4.57 -26.45 23.93
C PRO A 367 5.54 -25.25 23.82
N LEU A 368 6.80 -25.50 23.43
CA LEU A 368 7.83 -24.46 23.30
C LEU A 368 7.73 -23.70 21.96
N ALA A 369 7.36 -24.38 20.87
CA ALA A 369 7.45 -23.85 19.50
C ALA A 369 6.09 -23.60 18.82
N SER A 370 4.97 -23.99 19.43
CA SER A 370 3.63 -23.82 18.85
C SER A 370 3.31 -22.37 18.43
N PHE A 371 3.90 -21.38 19.11
CA PHE A 371 3.74 -19.97 18.76
C PHE A 371 4.30 -19.59 17.38
N PHE A 372 5.16 -20.41 16.76
CA PHE A 372 5.59 -20.22 15.36
C PHE A 372 4.50 -20.55 14.34
N PHE A 373 3.54 -21.39 14.71
CA PHE A 373 2.42 -21.82 13.86
C PHE A 373 1.10 -21.15 14.26
N ALA A 374 1.07 -20.51 15.42
CA ALA A 374 -0.06 -19.68 15.82
C ALA A 374 -0.05 -18.37 15.00
N GLY A 375 -1.24 -17.84 14.69
CA GLY A 375 -1.36 -16.48 14.17
C GLY A 375 -1.07 -15.45 15.27
N GLY A 376 -2.11 -15.11 16.02
CA GLY A 376 -2.00 -14.36 17.28
C GLY A 376 -1.59 -15.22 18.47
N VAL A 377 -1.20 -14.56 19.56
CA VAL A 377 -0.97 -15.18 20.86
C VAL A 377 -1.81 -14.46 21.91
N ASN A 378 -2.15 -15.14 23.01
CA ASN A 378 -2.99 -14.60 24.08
C ASN A 378 -2.18 -14.51 25.39
N PRO A 379 -1.26 -13.53 25.52
CA PRO A 379 -0.49 -13.35 26.74
C PRO A 379 -1.37 -12.89 27.91
N ASP A 380 -1.03 -13.31 29.13
CA ASP A 380 -1.58 -12.69 30.34
C ASP A 380 -1.04 -11.26 30.46
N ALA A 381 -1.93 -10.28 30.70
CA ALA A 381 -1.56 -8.87 30.88
C ALA A 381 -0.49 -8.68 31.97
N LYS A 382 -0.45 -9.56 32.98
CA LYS A 382 0.57 -9.56 34.05
C LYS A 382 1.99 -9.76 33.53
N LEU A 383 2.17 -10.40 32.38
CA LEU A 383 3.50 -10.58 31.76
C LEU A 383 4.13 -9.26 31.33
N PHE A 384 3.33 -8.19 31.21
CA PHE A 384 3.80 -6.85 30.85
C PHE A 384 4.07 -5.96 32.07
N GLU A 385 3.86 -6.46 33.30
CA GLU A 385 4.18 -5.72 34.51
C GLU A 385 5.71 -5.55 34.64
N SER A 386 6.15 -4.30 34.75
CA SER A 386 7.56 -3.97 34.90
C SER A 386 7.85 -3.45 36.30
N LYS A 387 8.99 -3.88 36.88
CA LYS A 387 9.48 -3.32 38.15
C LYS A 387 10.06 -1.91 38.00
N LYS A 388 10.41 -1.50 36.78
CA LYS A 388 11.09 -0.22 36.48
C LYS A 388 10.18 0.78 35.77
N LEU A 389 9.19 0.30 35.02
CA LEU A 389 8.33 1.13 34.18
C LEU A 389 6.89 1.10 34.70
N SER A 390 6.22 2.25 34.67
CA SER A 390 4.76 2.31 34.84
C SER A 390 4.04 1.70 33.64
N GLY A 391 2.74 1.41 33.78
CA GLY A 391 1.92 0.90 32.67
C GLY A 391 1.93 1.83 31.45
N ASP A 392 1.90 3.15 31.67
CA ASP A 392 1.97 4.14 30.59
C ASP A 392 3.32 4.12 29.88
N GLN A 393 4.42 3.95 30.63
CA GLN A 393 5.77 3.83 30.06
C GLN A 393 5.95 2.52 29.29
N VAL A 394 5.35 1.42 29.74
CA VAL A 394 5.33 0.15 28.99
C VAL A 394 4.61 0.33 27.65
N ARG A 395 3.42 0.95 27.64
CA ARG A 395 2.69 1.24 26.40
C ARG A 395 3.47 2.16 25.48
N GLN A 396 4.07 3.23 26.01
CA GLN A 396 4.90 4.15 25.22
C GLN A 396 6.08 3.42 24.56
N LEU A 397 6.84 2.64 25.33
CA LEU A 397 7.98 1.87 24.82
C LEU A 397 7.54 0.91 23.71
N MET A 398 6.50 0.12 23.95
CA MET A 398 5.99 -0.85 22.97
C MET A 398 5.43 -0.16 21.72
N GLN A 399 4.78 0.99 21.86
CA GLN A 399 4.24 1.76 20.73
C GLN A 399 5.35 2.34 19.85
N LEU A 400 6.41 2.87 20.46
CA LEU A 400 7.57 3.40 19.72
C LEU A 400 8.33 2.28 19.01
N ILE A 401 8.51 1.12 19.66
CA ILE A 401 9.08 -0.08 19.03
C ILE A 401 8.22 -0.49 17.83
N LEU A 402 6.90 -0.61 18.00
CA LEU A 402 5.99 -0.97 16.91
C LEU A 402 6.12 -0.01 15.72
N TRP A 403 6.08 1.30 15.93
CA TRP A 403 6.19 2.28 14.84
C TRP A 403 7.54 2.23 14.11
N LYS A 404 8.65 2.04 14.84
CA LYS A 404 9.95 1.87 14.21
C LYS A 404 10.02 0.56 13.41
N LEU A 405 9.47 -0.54 13.94
CA LEU A 405 9.39 -1.82 13.21
C LEU A 405 8.43 -1.76 12.01
N GLU A 406 7.39 -0.92 12.02
CA GLU A 406 6.53 -0.66 10.84
C GLU A 406 7.26 0.10 9.73
N SER A 407 8.28 0.87 10.12
CA SER A 407 9.14 1.60 9.19
C SER A 407 10.30 0.74 8.67
N LEU A 408 10.66 -0.33 9.40
CA LEU A 408 11.72 -1.25 9.01
C LEU A 408 11.36 -1.99 7.71
N ARG A 409 12.27 -1.94 6.73
CA ARG A 409 12.11 -2.57 5.41
C ARG A 409 12.78 -3.92 5.35
N GLN A 410 14.08 -3.96 5.65
CA GLN A 410 14.84 -5.21 5.73
C GLN A 410 14.54 -5.92 7.05
N TRP A 411 13.92 -7.09 6.95
CA TRP A 411 13.44 -7.83 8.11
C TRP A 411 14.44 -8.91 8.55
N GLU A 412 15.56 -8.46 9.09
CA GLU A 412 16.64 -9.31 9.60
C GLU A 412 16.86 -9.06 11.09
N LYS A 413 17.30 -10.08 11.83
CA LYS A 413 17.50 -10.04 13.28
C LYS A 413 18.36 -8.86 13.73
N ASP A 414 19.47 -8.61 13.05
CA ASP A 414 20.38 -7.53 13.43
C ASP A 414 19.71 -6.16 13.24
N ALA A 415 18.93 -5.97 12.17
CA ALA A 415 18.17 -4.77 11.93
C ALA A 415 17.01 -4.60 12.93
N ILE A 416 16.29 -5.68 13.27
CA ILE A 416 15.25 -5.69 14.32
C ILE A 416 15.87 -5.31 15.67
N THR A 417 17.02 -5.90 16.00
CA THR A 417 17.74 -5.65 17.25
C THR A 417 18.18 -4.19 17.34
N ALA A 418 18.83 -3.67 16.29
CA ALA A 418 19.25 -2.27 16.21
C ALA A 418 18.06 -1.31 16.33
N THR A 419 16.93 -1.64 15.71
CA THR A 419 15.71 -0.86 15.77
C THR A 419 15.15 -0.77 17.20
N ILE A 420 15.06 -1.90 17.91
CA ILE A 420 14.61 -1.91 19.30
C ILE A 420 15.63 -1.18 20.21
N GLN A 421 16.93 -1.38 19.95
CA GLN A 421 18.02 -0.74 20.68
C GLN A 421 17.92 0.78 20.61
N ALA A 422 17.74 1.34 19.42
CA ALA A 422 17.60 2.80 19.22
C ALA A 422 16.43 3.38 20.03
N VAL A 423 15.30 2.66 20.10
CA VAL A 423 14.14 3.09 20.89
C VAL A 423 14.45 3.06 22.39
N VAL A 424 15.01 1.97 22.92
CA VAL A 424 15.30 1.89 24.36
C VAL A 424 16.34 2.91 24.79
N GLU A 425 17.36 3.17 23.98
CA GLU A 425 18.39 4.17 24.27
C GLU A 425 17.81 5.59 24.30
N SER A 426 16.90 5.91 23.38
CA SER A 426 16.23 7.22 23.36
C SER A 426 15.36 7.49 24.60
N LEU A 427 14.98 6.44 25.33
CA LEU A 427 14.22 6.51 26.57
C LEU A 427 15.09 6.27 27.82
N GLU A 428 16.42 6.28 27.69
CA GLU A 428 17.36 6.00 28.78
C GLU A 428 17.16 4.61 29.43
N LEU A 429 16.67 3.66 28.63
CA LEU A 429 16.49 2.26 29.00
C LEU A 429 17.58 1.38 28.40
N LYS A 430 17.69 0.15 28.90
CA LYS A 430 18.58 -0.87 28.34
C LYS A 430 17.75 -1.92 27.60
N LEU A 431 18.34 -2.61 26.62
CA LEU A 431 17.66 -3.67 25.87
C LEU A 431 16.97 -4.71 26.77
N ARG A 432 17.65 -5.11 27.85
CA ARG A 432 17.12 -6.03 28.87
C ARG A 432 15.82 -5.56 29.54
N ASP A 433 15.53 -4.26 29.52
CA ASP A 433 14.31 -3.69 30.08
C ASP A 433 13.12 -3.86 29.11
N ALA A 434 13.38 -3.99 27.80
CA ALA A 434 12.35 -4.22 26.77
C ALA A 434 12.13 -5.71 26.44
N MET A 435 13.17 -6.54 26.52
CA MET A 435 13.07 -7.95 26.12
C MET A 435 11.94 -8.73 26.79
N PRO A 436 11.67 -8.62 28.12
CA PRO A 436 10.55 -9.32 28.74
C PRO A 436 9.19 -8.99 28.09
N LEU A 437 8.99 -7.73 27.69
CA LEU A 437 7.77 -7.29 26.99
C LEU A 437 7.69 -7.89 25.58
N MET A 438 8.84 -8.00 24.89
CA MET A 438 8.90 -8.64 23.57
C MET A 438 8.60 -10.14 23.67
N PHE A 439 9.15 -10.86 24.66
CA PHE A 439 8.82 -12.27 24.89
C PHE A 439 7.30 -12.44 25.09
N ALA A 440 6.72 -11.66 26.00
CA ALA A 440 5.28 -11.71 26.28
C ALA A 440 4.44 -11.43 25.02
N ALA A 441 4.76 -10.36 24.27
CA ALA A 441 4.00 -10.00 23.08
C ALA A 441 4.16 -11.02 21.93
N ILE A 442 5.37 -11.51 21.69
CA ILE A 442 5.68 -12.32 20.50
C ILE A 442 5.39 -13.79 20.74
N THR A 443 5.72 -14.35 21.91
CA THR A 443 5.58 -15.79 22.16
C THR A 443 4.40 -16.12 23.06
N GLY A 444 3.80 -15.12 23.71
CA GLY A 444 2.75 -15.30 24.71
C GLY A 444 3.27 -15.76 26.07
N GLN A 445 4.59 -15.84 26.26
CA GLN A 445 5.24 -16.43 27.44
C GLN A 445 6.28 -15.48 28.04
N ALA A 446 6.55 -15.62 29.34
CA ALA A 446 7.60 -14.83 30.01
C ALA A 446 9.01 -15.11 29.49
N SER A 447 9.24 -16.31 28.96
CA SER A 447 10.50 -16.75 28.37
C SER A 447 10.24 -17.82 27.32
N SER A 448 11.08 -17.90 26.30
CA SER A 448 10.98 -18.88 25.21
C SER A 448 12.34 -19.03 24.53
N VAL A 449 12.36 -19.51 23.28
CA VAL A 449 13.50 -19.34 22.36
C VAL A 449 13.84 -17.85 22.19
N SER A 450 15.01 -17.53 21.64
CA SER A 450 15.39 -16.14 21.40
C SER A 450 14.30 -15.37 20.64
N VAL A 451 13.74 -14.33 21.27
CA VAL A 451 12.60 -13.59 20.72
C VAL A 451 12.97 -12.82 19.45
N LEU A 452 14.22 -12.37 19.34
CA LEU A 452 14.72 -11.65 18.16
C LEU A 452 14.84 -12.58 16.95
N ASP A 453 15.38 -13.80 17.16
CA ASP A 453 15.37 -14.85 16.13
C ASP A 453 13.92 -15.24 15.77
N ALA A 454 13.04 -15.31 16.76
CA ALA A 454 11.64 -15.63 16.52
C ALA A 454 10.92 -14.55 15.69
N MET A 455 11.20 -13.26 15.92
CA MET A 455 10.62 -12.16 15.13
C MET A 455 11.07 -12.21 13.67
N GLU A 456 12.33 -12.55 13.40
CA GLU A 456 12.82 -12.77 12.02
C GLU A 456 12.06 -13.91 11.35
N ILE A 457 11.97 -15.08 12.00
CA ILE A 457 11.31 -16.27 11.46
C ILE A 457 9.80 -16.08 11.30
N LEU A 458 9.13 -15.37 12.21
CA LEU A 458 7.70 -15.07 12.08
C LEU A 458 7.43 -14.12 10.91
N GLY A 459 8.37 -13.21 10.65
CA GLY A 459 8.28 -12.17 9.65
C GLY A 459 7.64 -10.88 10.18
N PRO A 460 7.62 -9.82 9.35
CA PRO A 460 7.16 -8.49 9.74
C PRO A 460 5.68 -8.46 10.12
N ASP A 461 4.83 -9.10 9.33
CA ASP A 461 3.38 -9.03 9.49
C ASP A 461 2.90 -9.60 10.82
N LEU A 462 3.30 -10.83 11.15
CA LEU A 462 2.91 -11.48 12.41
C LEU A 462 3.53 -10.79 13.62
N THR A 463 4.77 -10.33 13.52
CA THR A 463 5.43 -9.59 14.60
C THR A 463 4.70 -8.28 14.92
N ARG A 464 4.43 -7.46 13.89
CA ARG A 464 3.72 -6.19 14.03
C ARG A 464 2.30 -6.40 14.55
N PHE A 465 1.61 -7.44 14.06
CA PHE A 465 0.29 -7.82 14.51
C PHE A 465 0.27 -8.17 16.01
N ARG A 466 1.17 -9.04 16.46
CA ARG A 466 1.25 -9.46 17.87
C ARG A 466 1.60 -8.30 18.82
N LEU A 467 2.52 -7.43 18.42
CA LEU A 467 2.83 -6.21 19.18
C LEU A 467 1.62 -5.28 19.30
N ARG A 468 0.84 -5.14 18.22
CA ARG A 468 -0.39 -4.34 18.22
C ARG A 468 -1.46 -4.95 19.13
N GLN A 469 -1.68 -6.27 19.07
CA GLN A 469 -2.59 -6.95 19.98
C GLN A 469 -2.18 -6.80 21.45
N ALA A 470 -0.88 -6.89 21.74
CA ALA A 470 -0.37 -6.67 23.09
C ALA A 470 -0.60 -5.22 23.57
N LEU A 471 -0.42 -4.22 22.69
CA LEU A 471 -0.76 -2.82 23.01
C LEU A 471 -2.25 -2.63 23.26
N ASP A 472 -3.11 -3.23 22.44
CA ASP A 472 -4.57 -3.15 22.60
C ASP A 472 -5.02 -3.81 23.92
N LEU A 473 -4.43 -4.96 24.28
CA LEU A 473 -4.65 -5.62 25.57
C LEU A 473 -4.29 -4.71 26.76
N LEU A 474 -3.26 -3.88 26.62
CA LEU A 474 -2.81 -2.94 27.65
C LEU A 474 -3.62 -1.63 27.69
N GLY A 475 -4.62 -1.46 26.81
CA GLY A 475 -5.49 -0.29 26.77
C GLY A 475 -5.22 0.68 25.61
N GLY A 476 -4.34 0.31 24.67
CA GLY A 476 -4.06 1.06 23.46
C GLY A 476 -3.44 2.44 23.73
N VAL A 477 -3.62 3.36 22.78
CA VAL A 477 -3.02 4.71 22.81
C VAL A 477 -4.10 5.76 22.57
N SER A 478 -4.24 6.70 23.50
CA SER A 478 -5.17 7.82 23.36
C SER A 478 -4.71 8.80 22.28
N LYS A 479 -5.62 9.64 21.75
CA LYS A 479 -5.26 10.66 20.74
C LYS A 479 -4.18 11.63 21.23
N LYS A 480 -4.18 11.96 22.53
CA LYS A 480 -3.20 12.85 23.15
C LYS A 480 -1.83 12.18 23.19
N GLU A 481 -1.75 10.97 23.73
CA GLU A 481 -0.52 10.18 23.78
C GLU A 481 0.03 9.95 22.38
N ASN A 482 -0.81 9.61 21.40
CA ASN A 482 -0.38 9.40 20.02
C ASN A 482 0.36 10.63 19.46
N LYS A 483 -0.20 11.83 19.64
CA LYS A 483 0.42 13.07 19.16
C LYS A 483 1.71 13.41 19.91
N GLU A 484 1.77 13.12 21.21
CA GLU A 484 2.97 13.37 22.03
C GLU A 484 4.08 12.38 21.67
N TRP A 485 3.75 11.10 21.49
CA TRP A 485 4.73 10.05 21.19
C TRP A 485 5.17 10.05 19.72
N GLU A 486 4.34 10.51 18.78
CA GLU A 486 4.77 10.77 17.38
C GLU A 486 5.90 11.82 17.34
N LYS A 487 5.90 12.81 18.25
CA LYS A 487 7.02 13.75 18.36
C LYS A 487 8.28 13.09 18.90
N LEU A 488 8.14 12.20 19.88
CA LEU A 488 9.27 11.43 20.40
C LEU A 488 9.85 10.53 19.32
N LEU A 489 9.00 9.84 18.55
CA LEU A 489 9.41 8.99 17.43
C LEU A 489 10.31 9.74 16.44
N GLY A 490 9.96 11.00 16.12
CA GLY A 490 10.76 11.85 15.23
C GLY A 490 12.13 12.25 15.77
N ALA A 491 12.37 12.11 17.08
CA ALA A 491 13.66 12.36 17.72
C ALA A 491 14.53 11.09 17.85
N ILE A 492 13.97 9.91 17.61
CA ILE A 492 14.70 8.65 17.63
C ILE A 492 15.43 8.51 16.30
N ALA A 493 16.76 8.39 16.34
CA ALA A 493 17.60 8.17 15.16
C ALA A 493 17.18 6.93 14.35
#